data_AF-A0A6M0ESI6-F1
#
_entry.id   AF-A0A6M0ESI6-F1
#
_cell.length_a   1.000
_cell.length_b   1.000
_cell.length_c   1.000
_cell.angle_alpha   90.00
_cell.angle_beta   90.00
_cell.angle_gamma   90.00
#
_symmetry.space_group_name_H-M   'P 1'
#
loop_
_entity.id
_entity.type
_entity.pdbx_description
1 polymer ?
#
loop_
_entity_poly.entity_id
_entity_poly.type
_entity_poly.pdbx_seq_one_letter_code
_entity_poly.pdbx_strand_id
1 'polypeptide(L)'
;MHFEVRFADFLKMLSKYPDRVPVIVEKSEGSMMPDLDKPKYFVPATLTVSAFIYTIRVRLNLAEEKDLSFLIKKKVITDISNTMETIYSEYEDEDGFLYIAYS
;
A
#
# COMPACT_ATOMS: atom_id res chain seq x y z
N MET A 1 21.61 -2.81 11.04
CA MET A 1 22.48 -2.95 9.84
C MET A 1 21.86 -3.75 8.68
N HIS A 2 20.54 -4.02 8.66
CA HIS A 2 19.91 -4.85 7.61
C HIS A 2 18.78 -4.15 6.82
N PHE A 3 18.50 -2.88 7.10
CA PHE A 3 17.46 -2.12 6.42
C PHE A 3 17.94 -1.57 5.07
N GLU A 4 19.16 -1.00 5.04
CA GLU A 4 19.76 -0.38 3.84
C GLU A 4 19.98 -1.37 2.69
N VAL A 5 20.43 -2.60 2.97
CA VAL A 5 20.65 -3.62 1.93
C VAL A 5 19.34 -4.07 1.29
N ARG A 6 18.30 -4.30 2.10
CA ARG A 6 16.96 -4.69 1.59
C ARG A 6 16.29 -3.55 0.83
N PHE A 7 16.55 -2.31 1.22
CA PHE A 7 16.06 -1.12 0.54
C PHE A 7 16.71 -0.97 -0.84
N ALA A 8 18.04 -1.11 -0.94
CA ALA A 8 18.75 -1.06 -2.21
C ALA A 8 18.31 -2.16 -3.20
N ASP A 9 18.06 -3.38 -2.73
CA ASP A 9 17.54 -4.47 -3.57
C ASP A 9 16.11 -4.20 -4.04
N PHE A 10 15.30 -3.57 -3.19
CA PHE A 10 13.94 -3.18 -3.55
C PHE A 10 13.93 -2.03 -4.58
N LEU A 11 14.80 -1.03 -4.43
CA LEU A 11 14.99 0.02 -5.44
C LEU A 11 15.46 -0.55 -6.78
N LYS A 12 16.36 -1.53 -6.79
CA LYS A 12 16.76 -2.25 -8.02
C LYS A 12 15.61 -3.02 -8.66
N MET A 13 14.61 -3.46 -7.88
CA MET A 13 13.43 -4.10 -8.44
C MET A 13 12.51 -3.11 -9.16
N LEU A 14 12.44 -1.85 -8.74
CA LEU A 14 11.64 -0.84 -9.44
C LEU A 14 12.11 -0.64 -10.88
N SER A 15 13.42 -0.58 -11.10
CA SER A 15 13.98 -0.50 -12.45
C SER A 15 13.68 -1.73 -13.32
N LYS A 16 13.39 -2.89 -12.71
CA LYS A 16 13.03 -4.13 -13.44
C LYS A 16 11.54 -4.24 -13.73
N TYR A 17 10.70 -3.51 -13.00
CA TYR A 17 9.25 -3.56 -13.10
C TYR A 17 8.68 -2.13 -13.15
N PRO A 18 8.91 -1.39 -14.25
CA PRO A 18 8.49 0.01 -14.36
C PRO A 18 6.96 0.18 -14.26
N ASP A 19 6.19 -0.83 -14.67
CA ASP A 19 4.72 -0.81 -14.62
C ASP A 19 4.14 -1.20 -13.26
N ARG A 20 4.97 -1.21 -12.21
CA ARG A 20 4.56 -1.56 -10.86
C ARG A 20 4.85 -0.47 -9.85
N VAL A 21 3.88 -0.30 -8.97
CA VAL A 21 3.91 0.64 -7.87
C VAL A 21 4.37 -0.09 -6.60
N PRO A 22 5.43 0.41 -5.93
CA PRO A 22 5.83 -0.08 -4.63
C PRO A 22 4.98 0.52 -3.52
N VAL A 23 4.34 -0.35 -2.73
CA VAL A 23 3.44 0.07 -1.66
C VAL A 23 3.82 -0.59 -0.35
N ILE A 24 3.91 0.21 0.71
CA ILE A 24 4.02 -0.25 2.09
C ILE A 24 2.67 -0.06 2.74
N VAL A 25 2.07 -1.14 3.22
CA VAL A 25 0.77 -1.18 3.89
C VAL A 25 0.97 -1.55 5.34
N GLU A 26 0.60 -0.65 6.24
CA GLU A 26 0.79 -0.79 7.69
C GLU A 26 -0.51 -0.58 8.45
N LYS A 27 -0.64 -1.21 9.61
CA LYS A 27 -1.79 -0.98 10.48
C LYS A 27 -1.67 0.40 11.13
N SER A 28 -2.75 1.17 11.12
CA SER A 28 -2.80 2.46 11.80
C SER A 28 -2.67 2.27 13.32
N GLU A 29 -1.98 3.19 13.98
CA GLU A 29 -1.74 3.14 15.41
C GLU A 29 -3.06 3.15 16.19
N GLY A 30 -3.25 2.18 17.09
CA GLY A 30 -4.49 2.03 17.87
C GLY A 30 -5.65 1.35 17.15
N SER A 31 -5.50 0.92 15.89
CA SER A 31 -6.52 0.12 15.21
C SER A 31 -6.61 -1.29 15.80
N MET A 32 -7.84 -1.79 15.96
CA MET A 32 -8.15 -3.17 16.35
C MET A 32 -8.14 -4.15 15.16
N MET A 33 -7.70 -3.71 13.99
CA MET A 33 -7.59 -4.57 12.82
C MET A 33 -6.52 -5.65 13.00
N PRO A 34 -6.67 -6.80 12.31
CA PRO A 34 -5.62 -7.82 12.25
C PRO A 34 -4.33 -7.28 11.63
N ASP A 35 -3.20 -7.93 11.93
CA ASP A 35 -1.91 -7.62 11.31
C ASP A 35 -1.76 -8.31 9.95
N LEU A 36 -1.09 -7.65 9.01
CA LEU A 36 -0.68 -8.25 7.74
C LEU A 36 0.63 -9.03 7.91
N ASP A 37 0.66 -10.27 7.41
CA ASP A 37 1.90 -11.07 7.38
C ASP A 37 3.01 -10.43 6.54
N LYS A 38 2.63 -9.65 5.52
CA LYS A 38 3.56 -8.97 4.59
C LYS A 38 3.09 -7.53 4.37
N PRO A 39 3.86 -6.51 4.81
CA PRO A 39 3.49 -5.12 4.62
C PRO A 39 3.93 -4.55 3.26
N LYS A 40 4.84 -5.22 2.53
CA LYS A 40 5.42 -4.70 1.28
C LYS A 40 4.76 -5.34 0.07
N TYR A 41 4.31 -4.52 -0.87
CA TYR A 41 3.60 -4.92 -2.07
C TYR A 41 4.21 -4.27 -3.33
N PHE A 42 4.12 -5.02 -4.43
CA PHE A 42 4.45 -4.55 -5.79
C PHE A 42 3.21 -4.76 -6.65
N VAL A 43 2.38 -3.72 -6.77
CA VAL A 43 1.08 -3.80 -7.44
C VAL A 43 1.15 -3.22 -8.86
N PRO A 44 0.32 -3.70 -9.79
CA PRO A 44 0.24 -3.09 -11.12
C PRO A 44 -0.17 -1.62 -11.04
N ALA A 45 0.47 -0.75 -11.83
CA ALA A 45 0.15 0.67 -11.94
C ALA A 45 -1.33 0.91 -12.29
N THR A 46 -1.92 0.05 -13.13
CA THR A 46 -3.31 0.12 -13.60
C THR A 46 -4.34 -0.40 -12.60
N LEU A 47 -3.91 -1.02 -11.49
CA LEU A 47 -4.82 -1.50 -10.45
C LEU A 47 -5.55 -0.31 -9.83
N THR A 48 -6.86 -0.41 -9.58
CA THR A 48 -7.58 0.65 -8.86
C THR A 48 -7.36 0.54 -7.35
N VAL A 49 -7.45 1.67 -6.65
CA VAL A 49 -7.40 1.70 -5.18
C VAL A 49 -8.48 0.80 -4.58
N SER A 50 -9.70 0.82 -5.13
CA SER A 50 -10.80 -0.05 -4.69
C SER A 50 -10.47 -1.55 -4.77
N ALA A 51 -9.86 -1.98 -5.88
CA ALA A 51 -9.43 -3.37 -6.05
C ALA A 51 -8.28 -3.73 -5.09
N PHE A 52 -7.39 -2.77 -4.81
CA PHE A 52 -6.33 -2.96 -3.84
C PHE A 52 -6.85 -3.03 -2.38
N ILE A 53 -7.83 -2.20 -2.01
CA ILE A 53 -8.53 -2.30 -0.72
C ILE A 53 -9.14 -3.68 -0.55
N TYR A 54 -9.86 -4.17 -1.57
CA TYR A 54 -10.42 -5.53 -1.54
C TYR A 54 -9.34 -6.60 -1.37
N THR A 55 -8.21 -6.44 -2.06
CA THR A 55 -7.06 -7.35 -1.98
C THR A 55 -6.47 -7.41 -0.56
N ILE A 56 -6.39 -6.28 0.15
CA ILE A 56 -5.94 -6.23 1.55
C ILE A 56 -7.01 -6.79 2.49
N ARG A 57 -8.29 -6.52 2.23
CA ARG A 57 -9.41 -7.09 3.00
C ARG A 57 -9.36 -8.62 3.06
N VAL A 58 -9.18 -9.25 1.90
CA VAL A 58 -9.09 -10.72 1.79
C VAL A 58 -7.86 -11.23 2.56
N ARG A 59 -6.72 -10.53 2.50
CA ARG A 59 -5.51 -10.90 3.26
C ARG A 59 -5.68 -10.77 4.76
N LEU A 60 -6.43 -9.78 5.22
CA LEU A 60 -6.77 -9.60 6.63
C LEU A 60 -7.85 -10.58 7.11
N ASN A 61 -8.42 -11.40 6.21
CA ASN A 61 -9.56 -12.27 6.48
C ASN A 61 -10.72 -11.51 7.16
N LEU A 62 -10.96 -10.27 6.70
CA LEU A 62 -11.99 -9.40 7.25
C LEU A 62 -13.37 -9.78 6.68
N ALA A 63 -14.35 -9.86 7.57
CA ALA A 63 -15.76 -10.08 7.23
C ALA A 63 -16.35 -8.90 6.45
N GLU A 64 -17.45 -9.15 5.73
CA GLU A 64 -18.06 -8.17 4.83
C GLU A 64 -18.66 -6.96 5.55
N GLU A 65 -19.02 -7.11 6.81
CA GLU A 65 -19.58 -6.06 7.66
C GLU A 65 -18.54 -5.12 8.29
N LYS A 66 -17.23 -5.44 8.21
CA LYS A 66 -16.19 -4.57 8.74
C LYS A 66 -15.74 -3.56 7.70
N ASP A 67 -15.82 -2.28 8.07
CA ASP A 67 -15.30 -1.16 7.31
C ASP A 67 -13.77 -1.17 7.34
N LEU A 68 -13.15 -1.15 6.16
CA LEU A 68 -11.71 -1.04 5.98
C LEU A 68 -11.41 0.27 5.27
N SER A 69 -10.70 1.18 5.95
CA SER A 69 -10.31 2.47 5.38
C SER A 69 -8.81 2.55 5.15
N PHE A 70 -8.40 3.13 4.02
CA PHE A 70 -7.00 3.42 3.74
C PHE A 70 -6.70 4.89 4.02
N LEU A 71 -5.54 5.14 4.60
CA LEU A 71 -5.03 6.46 4.92
C LEU A 71 -3.66 6.65 4.28
N ILE A 72 -3.44 7.82 3.68
CA ILE A 72 -2.16 8.23 3.11
C ILE A 72 -1.82 9.59 3.69
N LYS A 73 -0.61 9.76 4.22
CA LYS A 73 -0.19 10.98 4.95
C LYS A 73 -1.24 11.43 5.99
N LYS A 74 -1.81 10.47 6.73
CA LYS A 74 -2.88 10.63 7.74
C LYS A 74 -4.24 11.13 7.23
N LYS A 75 -4.48 11.12 5.91
CA LYS A 75 -5.76 11.46 5.29
C LYS A 75 -6.42 10.22 4.72
N VAL A 76 -7.73 10.07 4.93
CA VAL A 76 -8.51 8.97 4.35
C VAL A 76 -8.59 9.16 2.84
N ILE A 77 -8.38 8.09 2.09
CA ILE A 77 -8.54 8.08 0.63
C ILE A 77 -10.01 7.91 0.29
N THR A 78 -10.60 8.94 -0.31
CA THR A 78 -11.98 8.96 -0.77
C THR A 78 -12.13 8.56 -2.24
N ASP A 79 -11.14 8.90 -3.07
CA ASP A 79 -11.17 8.65 -4.52
C ASP A 79 -10.65 7.26 -4.87
N ILE A 80 -11.41 6.24 -4.46
CA ILE A 80 -11.04 4.83 -4.64
C ILE A 80 -11.14 4.34 -6.09
N SER A 81 -11.68 5.16 -7.00
CA SER A 81 -11.74 4.87 -8.45
C SER A 81 -10.42 5.12 -9.17
N ASN A 82 -9.51 5.91 -8.57
CA ASN A 82 -8.21 6.19 -9.16
C ASN A 82 -7.33 4.94 -9.21
N THR A 83 -6.36 4.95 -10.13
CA THR A 83 -5.35 3.90 -10.23
C THR A 83 -4.26 4.08 -9.18
N MET A 84 -3.55 3.00 -8.87
CA MET A 84 -2.40 3.03 -7.96
C MET A 84 -1.30 3.95 -8.50
N GLU A 85 -1.14 4.06 -9.82
CA GLU A 85 -0.23 5.02 -10.46
C GLU A 85 -0.58 6.47 -10.12
N THR A 86 -1.85 6.86 -10.25
CA THR A 86 -2.29 8.23 -9.95
C THR A 86 -2.00 8.58 -8.50
N ILE A 87 -2.37 7.69 -7.57
CA ILE A 87 -2.11 7.91 -6.14
C ILE A 87 -0.60 7.93 -5.85
N TYR A 88 0.17 7.04 -6.48
CA TYR A 88 1.63 7.01 -6.31
C TYR A 88 2.27 8.33 -6.75
N SER A 89 1.91 8.87 -7.92
CA SER A 89 2.49 10.12 -8.43
C SER A 89 2.23 11.34 -7.55
N GLU A 90 1.16 11.31 -6.75
CA GLU A 90 0.78 12.42 -5.87
C GLU A 90 1.33 12.26 -4.44
N TYR A 91 1.49 11.02 -3.99
CA TYR A 91 1.73 10.70 -2.59
C TYR A 91 2.98 9.85 -2.32
N GLU A 92 3.80 9.56 -3.32
CA GLU A 92 5.10 8.92 -3.11
C GLU A 92 5.93 9.68 -2.06
N ASP A 93 6.72 8.93 -1.31
CA ASP A 93 7.68 9.44 -0.35
C ASP A 93 9.07 9.56 -0.99
N GLU A 94 10.00 10.24 -0.33
CA GLU A 94 11.34 10.51 -0.85
C GLU A 94 12.16 9.23 -1.07
N ASP A 95 11.75 8.15 -0.42
CA ASP A 95 12.36 6.84 -0.52
C ASP A 95 11.84 6.00 -1.70
N GLY A 96 10.89 6.53 -2.47
CA GLY A 96 10.29 5.89 -3.65
C GLY A 96 9.21 4.87 -3.34
N PHE A 97 8.59 4.92 -2.16
CA PHE A 97 7.46 4.08 -1.79
C PHE A 97 6.19 4.90 -1.57
N LEU A 98 5.04 4.25 -1.79
CA LEU A 98 3.76 4.74 -1.31
C LEU A 98 3.42 4.12 0.04
N TYR A 99 3.28 4.95 1.07
CA TYR A 99 2.89 4.53 2.41
C TYR A 99 1.38 4.63 2.60
N ILE A 100 0.76 3.51 2.92
CA ILE A 100 -0.68 3.39 3.19
C ILE A 100 -0.85 2.81 4.59
N ALA A 101 -1.60 3.49 5.44
CA ALA A 101 -2.07 2.92 6.69
C ALA A 101 -3.50 2.38 6.50
N TYR A 102 -3.86 1.29 7.16
CA TYR A 102 -5.24 0.81 7.23
C TYR A 102 -5.79 0.87 8.65
N SER A 103 -7.08 1.18 8.78
CA SER A 103 -7.78 1.22 10.08
C SER A 103 -9.15 0.60 10.01
#